data_AF-A0A849E2K6-F1
#
_entry.id   AF-A0A849E2K6-F1
#
_cell.length_a   1.000
_cell.length_b   1.000
_cell.length_c   1.000
_cell.angle_alpha   90.00
_cell.angle_beta   90.00
_cell.angle_gamma   90.00
#
_symmetry.space_group_name_H-M   'P 1'
#
loop_
_entity.id
_entity.type
_entity.pdbx_description
1 polymer ?
#
loop_
_entity_poly.entity_id
_entity_poly.type
_entity_poly.pdbx_seq_one_letter_code
_entity_poly.pdbx_strand_id
1 'polypeptide(L)'
;MLKRIFILLILSSFATGMAQANEKSIKTVVQDEIRPSYPFPDFLSTGPYVWYENAENQPLRGHMYRLATFTVESSNRVYLEKVIFGIDGCCLEIVNYRELMITEADLITLFPQNRGKFGFKLLSWRSANSFIFTAYGGQYILTDIDTDNPKIAETTDDE
;
A
#
# COMPACT_ATOMS: atom_id res chain seq x y z
N MET A 1 -47.89 11.31 37.74
CA MET A 1 -47.84 11.49 36.28
C MET A 1 -46.54 12.19 35.86
N LEU A 2 -45.37 11.54 36.02
CA LEU A 2 -44.09 12.13 35.58
C LEU A 2 -43.02 11.03 35.40
N LYS A 3 -43.35 9.98 34.66
CA LYS A 3 -42.46 8.81 34.50
C LYS A 3 -42.64 8.14 33.13
N ARG A 4 -42.82 8.92 32.06
CA ARG A 4 -43.00 8.39 30.69
C ARG A 4 -42.40 9.26 29.58
N ILE A 5 -41.49 10.19 29.89
CA ILE A 5 -40.85 11.07 28.90
C ILE A 5 -39.33 10.98 29.08
N PHE A 6 -38.74 9.80 28.92
CA PHE A 6 -37.28 9.65 28.90
C PHE A 6 -36.80 8.40 28.14
N ILE A 7 -37.61 7.87 27.21
CA ILE A 7 -37.30 6.66 26.42
C ILE A 7 -37.34 6.96 24.90
N LEU A 8 -37.23 8.24 24.50
CA LEU A 8 -37.34 8.66 23.10
C LEU A 8 -36.11 9.41 22.57
N LEU A 9 -34.97 9.35 23.28
CA LEU A 9 -33.76 10.13 22.96
C LEU A 9 -32.46 9.29 22.95
N ILE A 10 -32.56 7.97 22.81
CA ILE A 10 -31.39 7.05 22.73
C ILE A 10 -31.49 6.13 21.50
N LEU A 11 -32.16 6.57 20.43
CA LEU A 11 -32.29 5.76 19.21
C LEU A 11 -31.94 6.52 17.92
N SER A 12 -31.09 7.53 18.01
CA SER A 12 -30.67 8.37 16.88
C SER A 12 -29.15 8.52 16.72
N SER A 13 -28.35 7.66 17.35
CA SER A 13 -26.88 7.84 17.42
C SER A 13 -26.04 6.70 16.82
N PHE A 14 -26.63 5.69 16.19
CA PHE A 14 -25.87 4.56 15.60
C PHE A 14 -26.09 4.40 14.10
N ALA A 15 -26.16 5.53 13.38
CA ALA A 15 -25.97 5.55 11.94
C ALA A 15 -24.69 6.34 11.59
N THR A 16 -23.60 6.12 12.33
CA THR A 16 -22.27 6.24 11.71
C THR A 16 -22.16 5.07 10.74
N GLY A 17 -22.68 5.29 9.54
CA GLY A 17 -22.47 4.39 8.42
C GLY A 17 -20.97 4.16 8.30
N MET A 18 -20.56 2.93 8.59
CA MET A 18 -19.32 2.41 8.04
C MET A 18 -19.46 2.54 6.53
N ALA A 19 -18.91 3.61 5.97
CA ALA A 19 -18.49 3.58 4.59
C ALA A 19 -17.46 2.45 4.54
N GLN A 20 -17.92 1.23 4.25
CA GLN A 20 -17.04 0.20 3.73
C GLN A 20 -16.49 0.80 2.45
N ALA A 21 -15.30 1.40 2.56
CA ALA A 21 -14.46 1.66 1.42
C ALA A 21 -14.44 0.33 0.66
N ASN A 22 -14.88 0.35 -0.60
CA ASN A 22 -14.99 -0.84 -1.41
C ASN A 22 -13.58 -1.35 -1.69
N GLU A 23 -13.00 -2.09 -0.74
CA GLU A 23 -11.68 -2.68 -0.87
C GLU A 23 -11.70 -3.68 -2.03
N LYS A 24 -10.82 -3.46 -3.00
CA LYS A 24 -10.64 -4.31 -4.17
C LYS A 24 -9.27 -4.97 -4.08
N SER A 25 -9.12 -6.18 -4.59
CA SER A 25 -7.79 -6.79 -4.65
C SER A 25 -7.08 -6.32 -5.90
N ILE A 26 -5.80 -5.96 -5.77
CA ILE A 26 -4.94 -5.73 -6.94
C ILE A 26 -4.20 -7.03 -7.28
N LYS A 27 -3.93 -7.23 -8.58
CA LYS A 27 -3.11 -8.35 -9.02
C LYS A 27 -1.64 -8.05 -8.76
N THR A 28 -0.90 -9.07 -8.40
CA THR A 28 0.56 -9.01 -8.27
C THR A 28 1.21 -10.04 -9.19
N VAL A 29 2.41 -9.73 -9.68
CA VAL A 29 3.20 -10.67 -10.48
C VAL A 29 4.58 -10.80 -9.84
N VAL A 30 4.86 -11.99 -9.29
CA VAL A 30 6.19 -12.33 -8.78
C VAL A 30 7.19 -12.25 -9.93
N GLN A 31 8.35 -11.67 -9.65
CA GLN A 31 9.43 -11.54 -10.61
C GLN A 31 10.54 -12.50 -10.19
N ASP A 32 10.79 -13.51 -11.02
CA ASP A 32 11.71 -14.62 -10.71
C ASP A 32 13.20 -14.23 -10.77
N GLU A 33 13.51 -13.08 -11.37
CA GLU A 33 14.87 -12.56 -11.47
C GLU A 33 14.95 -11.17 -10.82
N ILE A 34 15.61 -11.09 -9.66
CA ILE A 34 16.17 -9.82 -9.18
C ILE A 34 17.27 -9.47 -10.19
N ARG A 35 16.95 -8.61 -11.17
CA ARG A 35 17.86 -8.33 -12.29
C ARG A 35 19.24 -7.93 -11.72
N PRO A 36 20.34 -8.62 -12.11
CA PRO A 36 21.70 -8.31 -11.65
C PRO A 36 22.11 -6.86 -11.92
N SER A 37 21.52 -6.25 -12.95
CA SER A 37 21.57 -4.84 -13.26
C SER A 37 20.16 -4.26 -13.17
N TYR A 38 19.68 -4.00 -11.96
CA TYR A 38 18.49 -3.19 -11.79
C TYR A 38 18.79 -1.80 -12.39
N PRO A 39 18.09 -1.33 -13.44
CA PRO A 39 18.22 0.06 -13.84
C PRO A 39 17.89 0.93 -12.62
N PHE A 40 18.52 2.10 -12.50
CA PHE A 40 18.18 3.01 -11.41
C PHE A 40 16.69 3.34 -11.51
N PRO A 41 15.88 3.06 -10.46
CA PRO A 41 14.46 3.39 -10.47
C PRO A 41 14.28 4.90 -10.56
N ASP A 42 13.21 5.35 -11.22
CA ASP A 42 12.87 6.77 -11.26
C ASP A 42 12.49 7.31 -9.88
N PHE A 43 11.94 6.42 -9.05
CA PHE A 43 11.61 6.71 -7.67
C PHE A 43 11.79 5.45 -6.82
N LEU A 44 12.35 5.66 -5.63
CA LEU A 44 12.56 4.63 -4.63
C LEU A 44 12.11 5.17 -3.27
N SER A 45 11.26 4.43 -2.58
CA SER A 45 10.85 4.79 -1.22
C SER A 45 10.79 3.58 -0.33
N THR A 46 11.36 3.72 0.86
CA THR A 46 11.44 2.68 1.87
C THR A 46 10.41 2.95 2.95
N GLY A 47 9.59 1.94 3.25
CA GLY A 47 8.61 1.98 4.33
C GLY A 47 9.23 1.75 5.72
N PRO A 48 8.40 1.81 6.77
CA PRO A 48 8.84 1.56 8.13
C PRO A 48 9.48 0.18 8.33
N TYR A 49 10.44 0.09 9.27
CA TYR A 49 11.08 -1.16 9.65
C TYR A 49 10.15 -2.06 10.46
N VAL A 50 10.18 -3.36 10.17
CA VAL A 50 9.57 -4.43 10.95
C VAL A 50 10.66 -5.28 11.55
N TRP A 51 10.80 -5.23 12.88
CA TRP A 51 11.78 -6.03 13.60
C TRP A 51 11.27 -7.45 13.80
N TYR A 52 12.17 -8.42 13.65
CA TYR A 52 11.86 -9.81 14.00
C TYR A 52 11.88 -10.01 15.52
N GLU A 53 11.19 -11.04 15.99
CA GLU A 53 11.24 -11.43 17.39
C GLU A 53 12.66 -11.79 17.80
N ASN A 54 13.09 -11.31 18.98
CA ASN A 54 14.46 -11.49 19.48
C ASN A 54 15.55 -10.98 18.51
N ALA A 55 15.25 -9.91 17.75
CA ALA A 55 16.16 -9.33 16.77
C ALA A 55 17.60 -9.18 17.28
N GLU A 56 17.80 -8.74 18.54
CA GLU A 56 19.10 -8.53 19.19
C GLU A 56 20.03 -9.76 19.21
N ASN A 57 19.46 -10.97 19.15
CA ASN A 57 20.21 -12.23 19.17
C ASN A 57 20.30 -12.92 17.80
N GLN A 58 19.79 -12.29 16.74
CA GLN A 58 19.80 -12.85 15.39
C GLN A 58 20.66 -12.00 14.43
N PRO A 59 21.35 -12.63 13.45
CA PRO A 59 22.11 -11.90 12.44
C PRO A 59 21.21 -11.05 11.54
N LEU A 60 19.99 -11.53 11.24
CA LEU A 60 18.94 -10.77 10.58
C LEU A 60 18.07 -10.10 11.65
N ARG A 61 17.88 -8.78 11.54
CA ARG A 61 17.17 -7.99 12.54
C ARG A 61 15.72 -7.74 12.17
N GLY A 62 15.40 -7.70 10.88
CA GLY A 62 14.06 -7.37 10.44
C GLY A 62 13.92 -7.32 8.92
N HIS A 63 12.82 -6.72 8.50
CA HIS A 63 12.56 -6.40 7.10
C HIS A 63 11.84 -5.07 6.94
N MET A 64 11.82 -4.60 5.70
CA MET A 64 11.06 -3.43 5.25
C MET A 64 10.49 -3.71 3.88
N TYR A 65 9.43 -3.00 3.53
CA TYR A 65 8.98 -2.93 2.15
C TYR A 65 9.57 -1.69 1.48
N ARG A 66 9.94 -1.85 0.21
CA ARG A 66 10.44 -0.78 -0.64
C ARG A 66 9.60 -0.72 -1.91
N LEU A 67 9.19 0.48 -2.27
CA LEU A 67 8.53 0.77 -3.53
C LEU A 67 9.55 1.29 -4.52
N ALA A 68 9.61 0.66 -5.69
CA ALA A 68 10.43 1.10 -6.81
C ALA A 68 9.52 1.34 -8.02
N THR A 69 9.65 2.49 -8.68
CA THR A 69 8.86 2.78 -9.88
C THR A 69 9.74 3.03 -11.10
N PHE A 70 9.24 2.62 -12.25
CA PHE A 70 9.93 2.73 -13.53
C PHE A 70 8.99 3.25 -14.61
N THR A 71 9.46 4.25 -15.32
CA THR A 71 8.85 4.75 -16.54
C THR A 71 9.35 3.87 -17.67
N VAL A 72 8.50 2.98 -18.15
CA VAL A 72 8.78 2.12 -19.31
C VAL A 72 7.89 2.61 -20.44
N GLU A 73 8.51 3.23 -21.43
CA GLU A 73 7.86 3.87 -22.58
C GLU A 73 6.86 4.95 -22.12
N SER A 74 5.56 4.63 -22.14
CA SER A 74 4.44 5.51 -21.77
C SER A 74 3.70 5.05 -20.50
N SER A 75 4.25 4.06 -19.79
CA SER A 75 3.63 3.47 -18.60
C SER A 75 4.54 3.56 -17.37
N ASN A 76 3.92 3.58 -16.19
CA ASN A 76 4.64 3.44 -14.92
C ASN A 76 4.46 2.03 -14.40
N ARG A 77 5.56 1.30 -14.21
CA ARG A 77 5.58 0.02 -13.51
C ARG A 77 5.94 0.26 -12.06
N VAL A 78 5.19 -0.35 -11.16
CA VAL A 78 5.35 -0.19 -9.71
C VAL A 78 5.72 -1.54 -9.14
N TYR A 79 6.83 -1.60 -8.44
CA TYR A 79 7.29 -2.82 -7.80
C TYR A 79 7.33 -2.66 -6.30
N LEU A 80 6.95 -3.73 -5.63
CA LEU A 80 7.08 -3.90 -4.19
C LEU A 80 8.19 -4.92 -3.91
N GLU A 81 9.14 -4.51 -3.09
CA GLU A 81 10.30 -5.31 -2.72
C GLU A 81 10.27 -5.52 -1.22
N LYS A 82 10.39 -6.78 -0.77
CA LYS A 82 10.66 -7.08 0.63
C LYS A 82 12.16 -7.17 0.82
N VAL A 83 12.70 -6.27 1.63
CA VAL A 83 14.14 -6.20 1.91
C VAL A 83 14.39 -6.63 3.35
N ILE A 84 15.17 -7.68 3.55
CA ILE A 84 15.67 -8.04 4.88
C ILE A 84 16.94 -7.27 5.20
N PHE A 85 17.20 -7.03 6.49
CA PHE A 85 18.39 -6.34 6.95
C PHE A 85 18.95 -6.98 8.22
N GLY A 86 20.27 -6.88 8.37
CA GLY A 86 21.03 -7.36 9.51
C GLY A 86 21.47 -6.25 10.47
N ILE A 87 22.54 -6.51 11.21
CA ILE A 87 23.10 -5.63 12.24
C ILE A 87 23.58 -4.32 11.59
N ASP A 88 23.25 -3.17 12.17
CA ASP A 88 23.65 -1.84 11.68
C ASP A 88 23.28 -1.56 10.21
N GLY A 89 22.20 -2.18 9.71
CA GLY A 89 21.78 -2.05 8.32
C GLY A 89 22.68 -2.76 7.30
N CYS A 90 23.62 -3.58 7.78
CA CYS A 90 24.37 -4.49 6.91
C CYS A 90 23.45 -5.59 6.36
N CYS A 91 23.88 -6.30 5.32
CA CYS A 91 23.14 -7.44 4.76
C CYS A 91 21.74 -7.09 4.23
N LEU A 92 21.64 -6.01 3.44
CA LEU A 92 20.43 -5.71 2.69
C LEU A 92 20.26 -6.71 1.55
N GLU A 93 19.18 -7.50 1.62
CA GLU A 93 18.84 -8.48 0.60
C GLU A 93 17.37 -8.36 0.23
N ILE A 94 17.09 -8.28 -1.07
CA ILE A 94 15.72 -8.36 -1.59
C ILE A 94 15.34 -9.84 -1.60
N VAL A 95 14.37 -10.23 -0.78
CA VAL A 95 13.92 -11.64 -0.66
C VAL A 95 12.57 -11.90 -1.31
N ASN A 96 11.84 -10.83 -1.65
CA ASN A 96 10.62 -10.92 -2.43
C ASN A 96 10.56 -9.70 -3.34
N TYR A 97 10.22 -9.93 -4.60
CA TYR A 97 10.14 -8.90 -5.61
C TYR A 97 8.92 -9.16 -6.49
N ARG A 98 8.01 -8.20 -6.56
CA ARG A 98 6.77 -8.34 -7.31
C ARG A 98 6.30 -7.02 -7.90
N GLU A 99 5.70 -7.11 -9.07
CA GLU A 99 5.02 -5.98 -9.71
C GLU A 99 3.61 -5.85 -9.14
N LEU A 100 3.23 -4.62 -8.80
CA LEU A 100 1.87 -4.23 -8.48
C LEU A 100 1.18 -3.86 -9.80
N MET A 101 0.20 -4.66 -10.23
CA MET A 101 -0.54 -4.40 -11.47
C MET A 101 -1.58 -3.31 -11.23
N ILE A 102 -1.11 -2.08 -11.10
CA ILE A 102 -1.93 -0.87 -10.99
C ILE A 102 -1.96 -0.25 -12.38
N THR A 103 -2.90 -0.67 -13.22
CA THR A 103 -3.02 -0.14 -14.59
C THR A 103 -4.13 0.91 -14.68
N GLU A 104 -4.08 1.77 -15.69
CA GLU A 104 -5.17 2.70 -15.98
C GLU A 104 -6.51 1.97 -16.18
N ALA A 105 -6.51 0.84 -16.89
CA ALA A 105 -7.71 0.04 -17.13
C ALA A 105 -8.31 -0.53 -15.84
N ASP A 106 -7.45 -1.00 -14.91
CA ASP A 106 -7.90 -1.48 -13.60
C ASP A 106 -8.50 -0.32 -12.79
N LEU A 107 -7.84 0.83 -12.74
CA LEU A 107 -8.36 1.99 -12.01
C LEU A 107 -9.68 2.52 -12.57
N ILE A 108 -9.85 2.56 -13.90
CA ILE A 108 -11.12 2.91 -14.55
C ILE A 108 -12.23 1.93 -14.14
N THR A 109 -11.91 0.64 -14.11
CA THR A 109 -12.89 -0.42 -13.81
C THR A 109 -13.29 -0.40 -12.33
N LEU A 110 -12.32 -0.24 -11.43
CA LEU A 110 -12.53 -0.28 -9.99
C LEU A 110 -13.10 1.05 -9.44
N PHE A 111 -12.70 2.18 -10.04
CA PHE A 111 -13.02 3.54 -9.60
C PHE A 111 -13.48 4.43 -10.78
N PRO A 112 -14.63 4.13 -11.40
CA PRO A 112 -15.08 4.76 -12.65
C PRO A 112 -15.46 6.24 -12.53
N GLN A 113 -15.44 6.82 -11.35
CA GLN A 113 -15.65 8.25 -11.08
C GLN A 113 -14.39 9.09 -11.30
N ASN A 114 -13.19 8.51 -11.15
CA ASN A 114 -11.94 9.26 -11.25
C ASN A 114 -11.56 9.49 -12.70
N ARG A 115 -10.98 10.65 -12.99
CA ARG A 115 -10.48 11.02 -14.32
C ARG A 115 -9.17 11.75 -14.15
N GLY A 116 -8.17 11.41 -14.96
CA GLY A 116 -6.89 12.09 -14.95
C GLY A 116 -5.89 11.44 -15.89
N LYS A 117 -4.66 11.96 -15.91
CA LYS A 117 -3.56 11.24 -16.55
C LYS A 117 -3.14 10.08 -15.67
N PHE A 118 -2.83 8.95 -16.28
CA PHE A 118 -2.21 7.85 -15.55
C PHE A 118 -0.77 8.25 -15.14
N GLY A 119 -0.46 8.07 -13.87
CA GLY A 119 0.80 8.46 -13.26
C GLY A 119 0.83 8.04 -11.81
N PHE A 120 1.68 7.08 -11.46
CA PHE A 120 1.81 6.65 -10.07
C PHE A 120 2.68 7.64 -9.30
N LYS A 121 2.20 8.12 -8.17
CA LYS A 121 2.98 8.93 -7.24
C LYS A 121 2.69 8.50 -5.81
N LEU A 122 3.70 8.02 -5.11
CA LEU A 122 3.59 7.78 -3.67
C LEU A 122 3.38 9.12 -2.94
N LEU A 123 2.43 9.17 -2.01
CA LEU A 123 2.22 10.29 -1.09
C LEU A 123 2.91 10.03 0.25
N SER A 124 2.56 8.93 0.92
CA SER A 124 3.09 8.59 2.24
C SER A 124 3.04 7.09 2.51
N TRP A 125 3.92 6.61 3.40
CA TRP A 125 3.75 5.31 4.05
C TRP A 125 2.87 5.51 5.28
N ARG A 126 1.81 4.70 5.41
CA ARG A 126 0.90 4.75 6.57
C ARG A 126 1.35 3.81 7.67
N SER A 127 1.90 2.67 7.27
CA SER A 127 2.49 1.69 8.17
C SER A 127 3.53 0.86 7.42
N ALA A 128 4.09 -0.15 8.08
CA ALA A 128 4.95 -1.12 7.41
C ALA A 128 4.22 -1.92 6.32
N ASN A 129 2.90 -2.07 6.40
CA ASN A 129 2.12 -2.88 5.46
C ASN A 129 1.10 -2.08 4.63
N SER A 130 1.19 -0.74 4.62
CA SER A 130 0.27 0.11 3.87
C SER A 130 0.85 1.47 3.47
N PHE A 131 0.39 2.01 2.35
CA PHE A 131 0.81 3.32 1.84
C PHE A 131 -0.29 4.00 1.02
N ILE A 132 -0.21 5.33 0.93
CA ILE A 132 -1.12 6.17 0.14
C ILE A 132 -0.40 6.65 -1.11
N PHE A 133 -1.08 6.62 -2.24
CA PHE A 133 -0.57 7.08 -3.52
C PHE A 133 -1.66 7.75 -4.35
N THR A 134 -1.25 8.52 -5.36
CA THR A 134 -2.17 9.02 -6.39
C THR A 134 -1.91 8.35 -7.72
N ALA A 135 -3.00 8.13 -8.45
CA ALA A 135 -2.98 7.68 -9.84
C ALA A 135 -4.30 7.99 -10.54
N TYR A 136 -4.26 8.29 -11.84
CA TYR A 136 -5.47 8.47 -12.66
C TYR A 136 -6.48 9.49 -12.06
N GLY A 137 -5.97 10.55 -11.41
CA GLY A 137 -6.78 11.59 -10.78
C GLY A 137 -7.45 11.21 -9.45
N GLY A 138 -7.21 10.00 -8.95
CA GLY A 138 -7.65 9.56 -7.62
C GLY A 138 -6.50 9.43 -6.62
N GLN A 139 -6.86 9.37 -5.34
CA GLN A 139 -5.99 9.06 -4.21
C GLN A 139 -6.45 7.74 -3.60
N TYR A 140 -5.51 6.84 -3.38
CA TYR A 140 -5.79 5.48 -2.94
C TYR A 140 -4.87 5.09 -1.81
N ILE A 141 -5.39 4.24 -0.93
CA ILE A 141 -4.60 3.49 0.03
C ILE A 141 -4.43 2.06 -0.49
N LEU A 142 -3.20 1.56 -0.40
CA LEU A 142 -2.90 0.14 -0.55
C LEU A 142 -2.60 -0.46 0.82
N THR A 143 -3.27 -1.56 1.15
CA THR A 143 -3.11 -2.30 2.42
C THR A 143 -2.77 -3.76 2.16
N ASP A 144 -2.37 -4.47 3.23
CA ASP A 144 -2.02 -5.90 3.19
C ASP A 144 -0.94 -6.22 2.15
N ILE A 145 0.02 -5.30 1.99
CA ILE A 145 1.11 -5.41 1.01
C ILE A 145 2.12 -6.51 1.36
N ASP A 146 1.97 -7.17 2.51
CA ASP A 146 2.72 -8.36 2.92
C ASP A 146 2.07 -9.67 2.47
N THR A 147 0.86 -9.60 1.91
CA THR A 147 0.11 -10.75 1.38
C THR A 147 0.15 -10.80 -0.14
N ASP A 148 -0.16 -11.94 -0.76
CA ASP A 148 -0.23 -12.09 -2.23
C ASP A 148 -1.34 -11.27 -2.89
N ASN A 149 -2.33 -10.81 -2.11
CA ASN A 149 -3.52 -10.11 -2.60
C ASN A 149 -3.71 -8.77 -1.88
N PRO A 150 -2.82 -7.78 -2.09
CA PRO A 150 -2.98 -6.46 -1.50
C PRO A 150 -4.32 -5.84 -1.87
N LYS A 151 -4.87 -5.03 -0.98
CA LYS A 151 -6.15 -4.35 -1.18
C LYS A 151 -5.94 -2.89 -1.53
N ILE A 152 -6.77 -2.39 -2.44
CA ILE A 152 -6.84 -0.99 -2.83
C ILE A 152 -8.21 -0.43 -2.50
N ALA A 153 -8.23 0.78 -1.96
CA ALA A 153 -9.43 1.57 -1.74
C ALA A 153 -9.15 3.04 -2.01
N GLU A 154 -10.18 3.81 -2.38
CA GLU A 154 -10.09 5.27 -2.39
C GLU A 154 -9.95 5.82 -0.98
N THR A 155 -9.21 6.92 -0.86
CA THR A 155 -9.08 7.65 0.39
C THR A 155 -8.98 9.15 0.13
N THR A 156 -9.37 9.95 1.13
CA THR A 156 -9.14 11.40 1.19
C THR A 156 -8.16 11.77 2.30
N ASP A 157 -7.54 10.78 2.93
CA ASP A 157 -6.56 11.01 4.00
C ASP A 157 -5.25 11.55 3.39
N ASP A 158 -4.86 12.76 3.77
CA ASP A 158 -3.64 13.44 3.30
C ASP A 158 -2.40 13.13 4.17
N GLU A 159 -2.57 12.39 5.25
CA GLU A 159 -1.55 11.97 6.20
C GLU A 159 -1.71 10.49 6.43
#